data_AF-A0A3D5PU33-F1
#
_entry.id   AF-A0A3D5PU33-F1
#
_cell.length_a   1.000
_cell.length_b   1.000
_cell.length_c   1.000
_cell.angle_alpha   90.00
_cell.angle_beta   90.00
_cell.angle_gamma   90.00
#
_symmetry.space_group_name_H-M   'P 1'
#
loop_
_entity.id
_entity.type
_entity.pdbx_description
1 polymer ?
#
loop_
_entity_poly.entity_id
_entity_poly.type
_entity_poly.pdbx_seq_one_letter_code
_entity_poly.pdbx_strand_id
1 'polypeptide(L)'
;SEFARQGTDAHTLCEFKVKTALGQKLEDPTKGLTYFDEEMAECTDEYAQFVMECLAAAKVSCKDPLIMIEQRLDFSKWVPGGFGTGDCLIVADDTLTVIDYKHGLGVLVDAEKNPQMMCYALGALNLFDGIYDIRQVSMTIFQPPRDNVSTCTMSKVELLQWAETVLKPAAELAAKGEGEYKAGDHCRFCKIKATCRKRTEYNLELARYDFAVPSTLQDEEIEAVLSKADELVNWAGDVKEYALQQALSGKQWDGWKLVEGRSNRRYVSEEAVAAKVEEAGFDPYKKKLLGITAMTKQLGKKRFKELLSDLVEKPQGKPVLVPESDKRPAMHTATDDFNDEK
;
A
#
# COMPACT_ATOMS: atom_id res chain seq x y z
N SER A 1 14.73 -12.16 -5.95
CA SER A 1 13.55 -12.98 -5.61
C SER A 1 13.56 -14.21 -6.47
N GLU A 2 12.75 -15.22 -6.14
CA GLU A 2 12.53 -16.41 -6.98
C GLU A 2 12.06 -16.05 -8.39
N PHE A 3 11.05 -15.20 -8.52
CA PHE A 3 10.58 -14.68 -9.81
C PHE A 3 11.65 -14.03 -10.69
N ALA A 4 12.65 -13.36 -10.07
CA ALA A 4 13.75 -12.76 -10.84
C ALA A 4 14.68 -13.83 -11.43
N ARG A 5 14.88 -14.96 -10.73
CA ARG A 5 15.69 -16.08 -11.24
C ARG A 5 14.96 -16.85 -12.33
N GLN A 6 13.66 -17.11 -12.15
CA GLN A 6 12.81 -17.69 -13.20
C GLN A 6 12.86 -16.85 -14.49
N GLY A 7 12.77 -15.52 -14.36
CA GLY A 7 12.97 -14.62 -15.49
C GLY A 7 14.34 -14.81 -16.16
N THR A 8 15.43 -14.79 -15.40
CA THR A 8 16.79 -14.99 -15.96
C THR A 8 16.94 -16.32 -16.70
N ASP A 9 16.42 -17.41 -16.15
CA ASP A 9 16.46 -18.73 -16.80
C ASP A 9 15.61 -18.73 -18.09
N ALA A 10 14.45 -18.08 -18.08
CA ALA A 10 13.61 -17.92 -19.27
C ALA A 10 14.29 -17.09 -20.37
N HIS A 11 14.94 -15.95 -20.04
CA HIS A 11 15.72 -15.17 -21.02
C HIS A 11 16.86 -15.99 -21.62
N THR A 12 17.57 -16.78 -20.79
CA THR A 12 18.64 -17.68 -21.27
C THR A 12 18.10 -18.70 -22.27
N LEU A 13 16.91 -19.26 -22.03
CA LEU A 13 16.27 -20.19 -22.95
C LEU A 13 15.75 -19.50 -24.23
N CYS A 14 15.19 -18.29 -24.10
CA CYS A 14 14.81 -17.45 -25.25
C CYS A 14 16.01 -17.17 -26.17
N GLU A 15 17.13 -16.72 -25.61
CA GLU A 15 18.38 -16.47 -26.36
C GLU A 15 18.79 -17.71 -27.16
N PHE A 16 18.85 -18.87 -26.49
CA PHE A 16 19.21 -20.14 -27.11
C PHE A 16 18.29 -20.50 -28.27
N LYS A 17 16.96 -20.42 -28.06
CA LYS A 17 15.96 -20.83 -29.07
C LYS A 17 15.98 -19.91 -30.28
N VAL A 18 16.07 -18.58 -30.08
CA VAL A 18 16.17 -17.63 -31.19
C VAL A 18 17.46 -17.83 -31.99
N LYS A 19 18.61 -17.96 -31.31
CA LYS A 19 19.89 -18.21 -32.02
C LYS A 19 19.90 -19.52 -32.77
N THR A 20 19.26 -20.56 -32.22
CA THR A 20 19.07 -21.86 -32.91
C THR A 20 18.19 -21.71 -34.15
N ALA A 21 17.08 -20.96 -34.06
CA ALA A 21 16.21 -20.66 -35.20
C ALA A 21 16.91 -19.85 -36.30
N LEU A 22 17.91 -19.03 -35.93
CA LEU A 22 18.81 -18.33 -36.86
C LEU A 22 19.91 -19.23 -37.45
N GLY A 23 19.95 -20.52 -37.10
CA GLY A 23 20.90 -21.51 -37.63
C GLY A 23 22.23 -21.60 -36.87
N GLN A 24 22.37 -20.96 -35.70
CA GLN A 24 23.55 -21.11 -34.86
C GLN A 24 23.56 -22.46 -34.15
N LYS A 25 24.73 -23.10 -34.03
CA LYS A 25 24.90 -24.33 -33.27
C LYS A 25 25.35 -23.98 -31.85
N LEU A 26 24.47 -24.19 -30.88
CA LEU A 26 24.69 -23.92 -29.47
C LEU A 26 24.40 -25.18 -28.63
N GLU A 27 24.97 -25.26 -27.44
CA GLU A 27 24.62 -26.28 -26.47
C GLU A 27 23.32 -25.89 -25.75
N ASP A 28 22.42 -26.86 -25.55
CA ASP A 28 21.14 -26.65 -24.87
C ASP A 28 21.36 -26.29 -23.39
N PRO A 29 20.95 -25.09 -22.93
CA PRO A 29 21.19 -24.63 -21.57
C PRO A 29 20.28 -25.29 -20.52
N THR A 30 19.27 -26.06 -20.93
CA THR A 30 18.19 -26.57 -20.04
C THR A 30 18.72 -27.29 -18.80
N LYS A 31 19.82 -28.05 -18.91
CA LYS A 31 20.42 -28.76 -17.76
C LYS A 31 21.02 -27.83 -16.70
N GLY A 32 21.37 -26.60 -17.08
CA GLY A 32 21.96 -25.59 -16.20
C GLY A 32 20.97 -24.61 -15.61
N LEU A 33 19.70 -24.64 -16.03
CA LEU A 33 18.66 -23.75 -15.52
C LEU A 33 18.27 -24.15 -14.09
N THR A 34 18.05 -23.15 -13.23
CA THR A 34 17.57 -23.40 -11.87
C THR A 34 16.07 -23.70 -11.88
N TYR A 35 15.34 -23.02 -12.77
CA TYR A 35 13.92 -23.18 -13.01
C TYR A 35 13.70 -23.56 -14.47
N PHE A 36 12.98 -24.66 -14.68
CA PHE A 36 12.55 -25.10 -15.99
C PHE A 36 11.31 -25.97 -15.84
N ASP A 37 10.27 -25.63 -16.59
CA ASP A 37 9.02 -26.38 -16.72
C ASP A 37 8.50 -26.29 -18.15
N GLU A 38 7.41 -27.01 -18.42
CA GLU A 38 6.76 -27.07 -19.73
C GLU A 38 6.22 -25.70 -20.17
N GLU A 39 5.65 -24.92 -19.23
CA GLU A 39 5.16 -23.57 -19.51
C GLU A 39 6.29 -22.63 -19.95
N MET A 40 7.45 -22.66 -19.29
CA MET A 40 8.63 -21.89 -19.73
C MET A 40 9.11 -22.34 -21.11
N ALA A 41 9.10 -23.65 -21.39
CA ALA A 41 9.45 -24.15 -22.71
C ALA A 41 8.50 -23.60 -23.78
N GLU A 42 7.18 -23.70 -23.59
CA GLU A 42 6.17 -23.17 -24.51
C GLU A 42 6.30 -21.66 -24.71
N CYS A 43 6.37 -20.88 -23.63
CA CYS A 43 6.50 -19.42 -23.69
C CYS A 43 7.76 -18.97 -24.44
N THR A 44 8.86 -19.71 -24.30
CA THR A 44 10.13 -19.39 -24.98
C THR A 44 10.14 -19.85 -26.44
N ASP A 45 9.38 -20.90 -26.80
CA ASP A 45 9.14 -21.28 -28.20
C ASP A 45 8.28 -20.23 -28.92
N GLU A 46 7.21 -19.77 -28.28
CA GLU A 46 6.35 -18.70 -28.81
C GLU A 46 7.13 -17.41 -29.05
N TYR A 47 8.02 -17.04 -28.12
CA TYR A 47 8.89 -15.87 -28.30
C TYR A 47 9.84 -16.04 -29.50
N ALA A 48 10.47 -17.21 -29.61
CA ALA A 48 11.35 -17.49 -30.74
C ALA A 48 10.60 -17.43 -32.07
N GLN A 49 9.40 -17.99 -32.13
CA GLN A 49 8.53 -17.91 -33.31
C GLN A 49 8.19 -16.45 -33.64
N PHE A 50 7.75 -15.67 -32.65
CA PHE A 50 7.39 -14.26 -32.83
C PHE A 50 8.55 -13.42 -33.37
N VAL A 51 9.75 -13.60 -32.81
CA VAL A 51 10.97 -12.92 -33.31
C VAL A 51 11.24 -13.27 -34.77
N MET A 52 11.11 -14.55 -35.15
CA MET A 52 11.32 -14.98 -36.53
C MET A 52 10.25 -14.43 -37.49
N GLU A 53 9.00 -14.29 -37.04
CA GLU A 53 7.93 -13.63 -37.80
C GLU A 53 8.23 -12.15 -38.02
N CYS A 54 8.67 -11.43 -36.98
CA CYS A 54 9.12 -10.03 -37.10
C CYS A 54 10.29 -9.89 -38.07
N LEU A 55 11.27 -10.80 -38.01
CA LEU A 55 12.40 -10.80 -38.93
C LEU A 55 11.96 -11.09 -40.37
N ALA A 56 11.04 -12.02 -40.57
CA ALA A 56 10.47 -12.31 -41.89
C ALA A 56 9.70 -11.10 -42.45
N ALA A 57 8.93 -10.41 -41.62
CA ALA A 57 8.24 -9.17 -42.00
C ALA A 57 9.25 -8.06 -42.39
N ALA A 58 10.33 -7.90 -41.63
CA ALA A 58 11.40 -6.95 -41.95
C ALA A 58 12.09 -7.26 -43.28
N LYS A 59 12.21 -8.56 -43.64
CA LYS A 59 12.79 -8.99 -44.93
C LYS A 59 11.92 -8.62 -46.15
N VAL A 60 10.65 -8.29 -45.94
CA VAL A 60 9.77 -7.83 -47.03
C VAL A 60 10.12 -6.40 -47.45
N SER A 61 10.46 -5.54 -46.50
CA SER A 61 10.81 -4.13 -46.76
C SER A 61 12.32 -3.89 -46.92
N CYS A 62 13.16 -4.70 -46.29
CA CYS A 62 14.62 -4.61 -46.33
C CYS A 62 15.22 -5.92 -46.83
N LYS A 63 16.12 -5.87 -47.81
CA LYS A 63 16.71 -7.09 -48.40
C LYS A 63 17.59 -7.86 -47.40
N ASP A 64 18.24 -7.15 -46.48
CA ASP A 64 19.21 -7.72 -45.56
C ASP A 64 19.12 -7.05 -44.17
N PRO A 65 18.04 -7.32 -43.41
CA PRO A 65 17.90 -6.77 -42.07
C PRO A 65 18.89 -7.39 -41.10
N LEU A 66 19.49 -6.56 -40.25
CA LEU A 66 20.40 -7.00 -39.20
C LEU A 66 19.61 -7.42 -37.96
N ILE A 67 19.86 -8.63 -37.45
CA ILE A 67 19.29 -9.10 -36.17
C ILE A 67 20.40 -9.31 -35.14
N MET A 68 20.17 -8.88 -33.90
CA MET A 68 21.07 -9.09 -32.77
C MET A 68 20.29 -9.56 -31.56
N ILE A 69 20.86 -10.52 -30.83
CA ILE A 69 20.26 -11.15 -29.65
C ILE A 69 21.16 -10.90 -28.44
N GLU A 70 20.57 -10.54 -27.30
CA GLU A 70 21.28 -10.16 -26.07
C GLU A 70 22.31 -9.03 -26.29
N GLN A 71 21.90 -8.01 -27.06
CA GLN A 71 22.79 -6.91 -27.42
C GLN A 71 22.91 -5.91 -26.26
N ARG A 72 24.14 -5.56 -25.88
CA ARG A 72 24.39 -4.46 -24.94
C ARG A 72 24.04 -3.12 -25.59
N LEU A 73 23.19 -2.34 -24.93
CA LEU A 73 22.67 -1.06 -25.40
C LEU A 73 23.15 0.06 -24.49
N ASP A 74 23.99 0.95 -25.03
CA ASP A 74 24.58 2.08 -24.31
C ASP A 74 23.82 3.37 -24.63
N PHE A 75 23.11 3.89 -23.63
CA PHE A 75 22.41 5.17 -23.67
C PHE A 75 23.01 6.17 -22.67
N SER A 76 24.30 6.02 -22.36
CA SER A 76 25.02 6.81 -21.37
C SER A 76 25.11 8.30 -21.71
N LYS A 77 24.90 8.63 -22.99
CA LYS A 77 24.74 9.99 -23.51
C LYS A 77 23.63 10.77 -22.78
N TRP A 78 22.55 10.11 -22.37
CA TRP A 78 21.41 10.73 -21.69
C TRP A 78 21.35 10.40 -20.20
N VAL A 79 21.80 9.21 -19.81
CA VAL A 79 21.79 8.76 -18.42
C VAL A 79 23.22 8.41 -18.02
N PRO A 80 23.91 9.16 -17.14
CA PRO A 80 25.30 8.86 -16.78
C PRO A 80 25.51 7.39 -16.37
N GLY A 81 26.32 6.65 -17.14
CA GLY A 81 26.56 5.21 -16.93
C GLY A 81 25.38 4.28 -17.27
N GLY A 82 24.33 4.79 -17.92
CA GLY A 82 23.13 4.06 -18.29
C GLY A 82 23.35 3.10 -19.45
N PHE A 83 23.07 1.82 -19.21
CA PHE A 83 23.06 0.78 -20.23
C PHE A 83 22.01 -0.28 -19.91
N GLY A 84 21.70 -1.10 -20.90
CA GLY A 84 20.86 -2.29 -20.76
C GLY A 84 21.33 -3.40 -21.69
N THR A 85 20.61 -4.52 -21.65
CA THR A 85 20.74 -5.60 -22.63
C THR A 85 19.37 -5.76 -23.28
N GLY A 86 19.29 -5.58 -24.59
CA GLY A 86 18.07 -5.84 -25.35
C GLY A 86 18.04 -7.29 -25.79
N ASP A 87 16.91 -7.97 -25.54
CA ASP A 87 16.76 -9.39 -25.85
C ASP A 87 16.85 -9.65 -27.35
N CYS A 88 16.13 -8.86 -28.16
CA CYS A 88 16.21 -8.90 -29.62
C CYS A 88 16.10 -7.51 -30.24
N LEU A 89 16.98 -7.24 -31.22
CA LEU A 89 17.00 -6.04 -32.04
C LEU A 89 16.96 -6.44 -33.51
N ILE A 90 16.12 -5.78 -34.30
CA ILE A 90 16.07 -5.92 -35.75
C ILE A 90 16.22 -4.54 -36.38
N VAL A 91 17.22 -4.34 -37.21
CA VAL A 91 17.46 -3.09 -37.95
C VAL A 91 17.15 -3.34 -39.42
N ALA A 92 16.15 -2.64 -39.95
CA ALA A 92 15.67 -2.80 -41.31
C ALA A 92 15.51 -1.42 -41.97
N ASP A 93 16.58 -0.94 -42.60
CA ASP A 93 16.68 0.37 -43.25
C ASP A 93 16.18 1.54 -42.37
N ASP A 94 14.93 1.98 -42.58
CA ASP A 94 14.34 3.13 -41.88
C ASP A 94 13.72 2.81 -40.52
N THR A 95 13.63 1.52 -40.17
CA THR A 95 12.92 1.02 -38.99
C THR A 95 13.84 0.22 -38.08
N LEU A 96 13.88 0.62 -36.81
CA LEU A 96 14.56 -0.11 -35.73
C LEU A 96 13.51 -0.78 -34.85
N THR A 97 13.52 -2.10 -34.76
CA THR A 97 12.62 -2.88 -33.91
C THR A 97 13.36 -3.40 -32.68
N VAL A 98 12.79 -3.19 -31.50
CA VAL A 98 13.28 -3.70 -30.22
C VAL A 98 12.19 -4.62 -29.65
N ILE A 99 12.52 -5.87 -29.38
CA ILE A 99 11.60 -6.85 -28.80
C ILE A 99 12.15 -7.30 -27.44
N ASP A 100 11.39 -7.06 -26.38
CA ASP A 100 11.74 -7.41 -25.01
C ASP A 100 10.76 -8.48 -24.49
N TYR A 101 11.31 -9.58 -24.00
CA TYR A 101 10.60 -10.70 -23.43
C TYR A 101 10.30 -10.43 -21.95
N LYS A 102 9.08 -10.74 -21.52
CA LYS A 102 8.69 -10.67 -20.11
C LYS A 102 8.05 -11.99 -19.67
N HIS A 103 8.66 -12.62 -18.67
CA HIS A 103 8.16 -13.88 -18.10
C HIS A 103 7.20 -13.69 -16.89
N GLY A 104 7.03 -12.47 -16.39
CA GLY A 104 6.29 -12.25 -15.14
C GLY A 104 4.77 -12.39 -15.29
N LEU A 105 4.12 -13.19 -14.45
CA LEU A 105 2.65 -13.33 -14.42
C LEU A 105 1.93 -12.16 -13.70
N GLY A 106 2.58 -11.54 -12.72
CA GLY A 106 1.90 -10.67 -11.75
C GLY A 106 1.62 -9.23 -12.18
N VAL A 107 2.17 -8.77 -13.31
CA VAL A 107 2.02 -7.39 -13.84
C VAL A 107 2.00 -7.44 -15.35
N LEU A 108 0.98 -6.84 -15.98
CA LEU A 108 0.92 -6.68 -17.42
C LEU A 108 1.83 -5.52 -17.77
N VAL A 109 2.72 -5.71 -18.72
CA VAL A 109 3.67 -4.67 -19.13
C VAL A 109 3.27 -4.18 -20.53
N ASP A 110 2.96 -2.90 -20.61
CA ASP A 110 2.54 -2.27 -21.85
C ASP A 110 3.69 -1.52 -22.52
N ALA A 111 3.73 -1.52 -23.85
CA ALA A 111 4.78 -0.91 -24.65
C ALA A 111 4.55 0.58 -24.93
N GLU A 112 3.32 1.09 -24.78
CA GLU A 112 2.98 2.48 -25.10
C GLU A 112 3.81 3.45 -24.25
N LYS A 113 4.73 4.15 -24.92
CA LYS A 113 5.67 5.10 -24.31
C LYS A 113 6.38 4.53 -23.08
N ASN A 114 6.72 3.25 -23.12
CA ASN A 114 7.40 2.56 -22.03
C ASN A 114 8.85 3.06 -21.87
N PRO A 115 9.24 3.65 -20.72
CA PRO A 115 10.58 4.23 -20.55
C PRO A 115 11.74 3.22 -20.68
N GLN A 116 11.54 1.94 -20.31
CA GLN A 116 12.57 0.92 -20.49
C GLN A 116 12.83 0.69 -21.98
N MET A 117 11.76 0.46 -22.74
CA MET A 117 11.85 0.21 -24.18
C MET A 117 12.43 1.42 -24.91
N MET A 118 12.03 2.64 -24.52
CA MET A 118 12.56 3.87 -25.08
C MET A 118 14.07 4.03 -24.79
N CYS A 119 14.55 3.67 -23.59
CA CYS A 119 15.98 3.63 -23.29
C CYS A 119 16.73 2.60 -24.15
N TYR A 120 16.15 1.42 -24.38
CA TYR A 120 16.73 0.42 -25.27
C TYR A 120 16.80 0.93 -26.72
N ALA A 121 15.71 1.52 -27.22
CA ALA A 121 15.69 2.15 -28.54
C ALA A 121 16.75 3.26 -28.66
N LEU A 122 16.96 4.09 -27.63
CA LEU A 122 18.03 5.09 -27.60
C LEU A 122 19.43 4.45 -27.67
N GLY A 123 19.66 3.39 -26.91
CA GLY A 123 20.94 2.68 -26.96
C GLY A 123 21.19 2.01 -28.31
N ALA A 124 20.14 1.49 -28.95
CA ALA A 124 20.23 0.91 -30.29
C ALA A 124 20.45 1.99 -31.36
N LEU A 125 19.77 3.14 -31.27
CA LEU A 125 20.06 4.30 -32.13
C LEU A 125 21.51 4.75 -31.99
N ASN A 126 22.04 4.81 -30.77
CA ASN A 126 23.44 5.20 -30.55
C ASN A 126 24.44 4.27 -31.27
N LEU A 127 24.09 3.00 -31.50
CA LEU A 127 24.91 2.04 -32.25
C LEU A 127 24.75 2.18 -33.77
N PHE A 128 23.54 2.45 -34.27
CA PHE A 128 23.20 2.26 -35.68
C PHE A 128 22.84 3.52 -36.46
N ASP A 129 22.54 4.63 -35.79
CA ASP A 129 22.03 5.86 -36.44
C ASP A 129 23.06 6.53 -37.37
N GLY A 130 24.35 6.26 -37.17
CA GLY A 130 25.40 6.71 -38.09
C GLY A 130 25.58 5.81 -39.33
N ILE A 131 24.90 4.66 -39.38
CA ILE A 131 25.03 3.63 -40.41
C ILE A 131 23.72 3.52 -41.22
N TYR A 132 22.57 3.63 -40.56
CA TYR A 132 21.23 3.50 -41.14
C TYR A 132 20.43 4.80 -41.00
N ASP A 133 19.61 5.14 -42.00
CA ASP A 133 18.71 6.30 -41.96
C ASP A 133 17.43 5.96 -41.17
N ILE A 134 17.58 5.68 -39.88
CA ILE A 134 16.47 5.26 -39.02
C ILE A 134 15.53 6.46 -38.81
N ARG A 135 14.26 6.28 -39.16
CA ARG A 135 13.20 7.30 -39.03
C ARG A 135 12.22 6.95 -37.93
N GLN A 136 12.01 5.67 -37.67
CA GLN A 136 11.04 5.18 -36.70
C GLN A 136 11.61 4.03 -35.88
N VAL A 137 11.12 3.94 -34.65
CA VAL A 137 11.41 2.83 -33.75
C VAL A 137 10.11 2.10 -33.44
N SER A 138 10.14 0.77 -33.51
CA SER A 138 9.06 -0.11 -33.08
C SER A 138 9.52 -0.86 -31.85
N MET A 139 8.78 -0.74 -30.76
CA MET A 139 9.14 -1.34 -29.48
C MET A 139 8.04 -2.30 -29.07
N THR A 140 8.38 -3.58 -28.96
CA THR A 140 7.45 -4.63 -28.60
C THR A 140 7.82 -5.23 -27.25
N ILE A 141 6.82 -5.36 -26.38
CA ILE A 141 6.89 -6.21 -25.21
C ILE A 141 6.12 -7.50 -25.53
N PHE A 142 6.80 -8.63 -25.38
CA PHE A 142 6.25 -9.95 -25.58
C PHE A 142 6.16 -10.67 -24.24
N GLN A 143 4.94 -10.91 -23.75
CA GLN A 143 4.65 -11.46 -22.43
C GLN A 143 3.68 -12.65 -22.53
N PRO A 144 4.18 -13.85 -22.87
CA PRO A 144 3.34 -15.03 -23.11
C PRO A 144 2.48 -15.48 -21.93
N PRO A 145 2.96 -15.49 -20.67
CA PRO A 145 2.12 -15.94 -19.56
C PRO A 145 0.86 -15.08 -19.32
N ARG A 146 0.70 -13.96 -20.03
CA ARG A 146 -0.51 -13.12 -20.02
C ARG A 146 -1.14 -12.95 -21.39
N ASP A 147 -0.76 -13.77 -22.38
CA ASP A 147 -1.18 -13.64 -23.79
C ASP A 147 -1.03 -12.21 -24.33
N ASN A 148 0.02 -11.50 -23.89
CA ASN A 148 0.18 -10.07 -24.15
C ASN A 148 1.33 -9.82 -25.13
N VAL A 149 0.98 -9.25 -26.28
CA VAL A 149 1.91 -8.67 -27.24
C VAL A 149 1.54 -7.21 -27.43
N SER A 150 2.30 -6.31 -26.83
CA SER A 150 2.06 -4.87 -26.91
C SER A 150 3.17 -4.22 -27.72
N THR A 151 2.81 -3.42 -28.72
CA THR A 151 3.77 -2.74 -29.60
C THR A 151 3.47 -1.24 -29.66
N CYS A 152 4.49 -0.43 -29.43
CA CYS A 152 4.45 1.01 -29.60
C CYS A 152 5.44 1.42 -30.69
N THR A 153 4.95 2.12 -31.71
CA THR A 153 5.79 2.69 -32.76
C THR A 153 5.82 4.21 -32.63
N MET A 154 7.00 4.80 -32.70
CA MET A 154 7.16 6.25 -32.66
C MET A 154 8.30 6.72 -33.56
N SER A 155 8.29 8.01 -33.89
CA SER A 155 9.37 8.60 -34.70
C SER A 155 10.66 8.73 -33.89
N LYS A 156 11.80 8.64 -34.57
CA LYS A 156 13.12 8.93 -33.98
C LYS A 156 13.15 10.33 -33.35
N VAL A 157 12.50 11.31 -33.99
CA VAL A 157 12.45 12.69 -33.52
C VAL A 157 11.73 12.77 -32.16
N GLU A 158 10.57 12.12 -32.02
CA GLU A 158 9.84 12.07 -30.75
C GLU A 158 10.66 11.38 -29.65
N LEU A 159 11.31 10.27 -29.97
CA LEU A 159 12.16 9.56 -29.01
C LEU A 159 13.33 10.42 -28.51
N LEU A 160 14.04 11.10 -29.41
CA LEU A 160 15.14 11.99 -29.06
C LEU A 160 14.66 13.21 -28.27
N GLN A 161 13.50 13.75 -28.62
CA GLN A 161 12.90 14.84 -27.86
C GLN A 161 12.59 14.42 -26.43
N TRP A 162 12.00 13.24 -26.22
CA TRP A 162 11.79 12.69 -24.88
C TRP A 162 13.11 12.48 -24.13
N ALA A 163 14.14 11.99 -24.83
CA ALA A 163 15.46 11.75 -24.23
C ALA A 163 16.09 13.04 -23.67
N GLU A 164 16.02 14.14 -24.44
CA GLU A 164 16.61 15.42 -24.04
C GLU A 164 15.75 16.18 -23.02
N THR A 165 14.42 16.11 -23.13
CA THR A 165 13.51 16.95 -22.33
C THR A 165 13.01 16.29 -21.06
N VAL A 166 13.00 14.96 -20.99
CA VAL A 166 12.45 14.20 -19.85
C VAL A 166 13.51 13.30 -19.24
N LEU A 167 14.10 12.39 -20.03
CA LEU A 167 14.99 11.35 -19.51
C LEU A 167 16.26 11.95 -18.90
N LYS A 168 16.98 12.78 -19.67
CA LYS A 168 18.27 13.33 -19.27
C LYS A 168 18.18 14.24 -18.03
N PRO A 169 17.26 15.22 -17.95
CA PRO A 169 17.11 16.03 -16.73
C PRO A 169 16.78 15.18 -15.50
N ALA A 170 15.90 14.18 -15.63
CA ALA A 170 15.56 13.29 -14.53
C ALA A 170 16.76 12.42 -14.09
N ALA A 171 17.55 11.93 -15.05
CA ALA A 171 18.75 11.16 -14.77
C ALA A 171 19.84 11.98 -14.07
N GLU A 172 20.02 13.25 -14.45
CA GLU A 172 20.97 14.17 -13.82
C GLU A 172 20.59 14.44 -12.35
N LEU A 173 19.29 14.67 -12.07
CA LEU A 173 18.79 14.81 -10.69
C LEU A 173 19.01 13.52 -9.88
N ALA A 174 18.70 12.36 -10.46
CA ALA A 174 18.89 11.07 -9.81
C ALA A 174 20.36 10.80 -9.49
N ALA A 175 21.29 11.13 -10.40
CA ALA A 175 22.72 10.96 -10.20
C ALA A 175 23.29 11.82 -9.04
N LYS A 176 22.69 12.99 -8.79
CA LYS A 176 23.06 13.87 -7.67
C LYS A 176 22.33 13.52 -6.37
N GLY A 177 21.34 12.64 -6.41
CA GLY A 177 20.46 12.38 -5.27
C GLY A 177 19.50 13.53 -4.96
N GLU A 178 19.26 14.42 -5.93
CA GLU A 178 18.39 15.60 -5.83
C GLU A 178 16.95 15.31 -6.28
N GLY A 179 16.62 14.03 -6.51
CA GLY A 179 15.28 13.61 -6.87
C GLY A 179 14.30 13.72 -5.70
N GLU A 180 13.05 14.04 -6.01
CA GLU A 180 11.98 14.07 -5.01
C GLU A 180 11.39 12.67 -4.79
N TYR A 181 11.00 12.38 -3.55
CA TYR A 181 10.21 11.18 -3.27
C TYR A 181 8.82 11.32 -3.92
N LYS A 182 8.49 10.36 -4.79
CA LYS A 182 7.18 10.24 -5.41
C LYS A 182 6.60 8.86 -5.10
N ALA A 183 5.39 8.80 -4.57
CA ALA A 183 4.66 7.54 -4.44
C ALA A 183 3.90 7.23 -5.72
N GLY A 184 3.75 5.94 -6.05
CA GLY A 184 2.97 5.46 -7.19
C GLY A 184 3.10 3.93 -7.32
N ASP A 185 2.72 3.37 -8.46
CA ASP A 185 2.68 1.91 -8.68
C ASP A 185 4.01 1.22 -8.43
N HIS A 186 5.12 1.90 -8.76
CA HIS A 186 6.49 1.43 -8.53
C HIS A 186 6.79 1.15 -7.05
N CYS A 187 6.04 1.74 -6.10
CA CYS A 187 6.18 1.47 -4.67
C CYS A 187 6.03 -0.01 -4.31
N ARG A 188 5.32 -0.82 -5.11
CA ARG A 188 5.15 -2.27 -4.85
C ARG A 188 6.48 -3.03 -4.85
N PHE A 189 7.45 -2.54 -5.63
CA PHE A 189 8.79 -3.13 -5.81
C PHE A 189 9.88 -2.43 -4.98
N CYS A 190 9.55 -1.32 -4.33
CA CYS A 190 10.53 -0.53 -3.58
C CYS A 190 11.07 -1.31 -2.36
N LYS A 191 12.40 -1.27 -2.14
CA LYS A 191 13.06 -1.98 -1.02
C LYS A 191 12.69 -1.40 0.34
N ILE A 192 12.46 -0.10 0.41
CA ILE A 192 12.07 0.61 1.65
C ILE A 192 10.56 0.79 1.78
N LYS A 193 9.76 0.06 0.98
CA LYS A 193 8.30 0.27 0.87
C LYS A 193 7.52 0.15 2.19
N ALA A 194 8.08 -0.50 3.20
CA ALA A 194 7.48 -0.64 4.53
C ALA A 194 7.71 0.59 5.43
N THR A 195 8.78 1.36 5.20
CA THR A 195 9.20 2.50 6.03
C THR A 195 9.25 3.82 5.27
N CYS A 196 8.87 3.85 3.99
CA CYS A 196 8.87 5.04 3.14
C CYS A 196 7.79 6.05 3.58
N ARG A 197 8.24 7.21 4.10
CA ARG A 197 7.37 8.33 4.51
C ARG A 197 6.40 8.76 3.41
N LYS A 198 6.89 8.95 2.19
CA LYS A 198 6.07 9.41 1.07
C LYS A 198 4.99 8.41 0.66
N ARG A 199 5.28 7.10 0.77
CA ARG A 199 4.27 6.06 0.53
C ARG A 199 3.20 6.07 1.63
N THR A 200 3.59 6.29 2.89
CA THR A 200 2.63 6.48 3.99
C THR A 200 1.75 7.71 3.75
N GLU A 201 2.34 8.86 3.39
CA GLU A 201 1.60 10.08 3.06
C GLU A 201 0.61 9.84 1.92
N TYR A 202 1.04 9.23 0.81
CA TYR A 202 0.19 8.92 -0.33
C TYR A 202 -0.97 7.98 0.02
N ASN A 203 -0.72 6.94 0.81
CA ASN A 203 -1.77 6.04 1.27
C ASN A 203 -2.74 6.72 2.25
N LEU A 204 -2.25 7.60 3.11
CA LEU A 204 -3.08 8.41 4.01
C LEU A 204 -3.84 9.50 3.25
N GLU A 205 -3.29 10.02 2.17
CA GLU A 205 -3.91 11.02 1.29
C GLU A 205 -4.99 10.39 0.42
N LEU A 206 -4.81 9.16 -0.08
CA LEU A 206 -5.90 8.35 -0.62
C LEU A 206 -7.01 8.13 0.41
N ALA A 207 -6.67 7.92 1.69
CA ALA A 207 -7.65 7.89 2.77
C ALA A 207 -8.30 9.26 3.07
N ARG A 208 -7.78 10.37 2.50
CA ARG A 208 -8.38 11.72 2.55
C ARG A 208 -9.21 12.06 1.31
N TYR A 209 -9.09 11.31 0.20
CA TYR A 209 -9.77 11.59 -1.06
C TYR A 209 -11.04 10.75 -1.31
N ASP A 210 -11.45 9.90 -0.37
CA ASP A 210 -12.86 9.46 -0.24
C ASP A 210 -13.76 10.55 0.38
N PHE A 211 -13.26 11.79 0.46
CA PHE A 211 -13.91 12.87 1.16
C PHE A 211 -13.82 14.20 0.41
N ALA A 212 -14.84 14.51 -0.38
CA ALA A 212 -15.37 15.87 -0.32
C ALA A 212 -16.15 15.96 1.00
N VAL A 213 -15.47 16.15 2.15
CA VAL A 213 -16.13 16.21 3.47
C VAL A 213 -17.10 17.39 3.44
N PRO A 214 -18.41 17.17 3.62
CA PRO A 214 -19.34 18.26 3.91
C PRO A 214 -18.89 18.98 5.19
N SER A 215 -19.31 20.21 5.45
CA SER A 215 -18.94 20.94 6.68
C SER A 215 -19.43 20.27 7.99
N THR A 216 -20.13 19.15 7.87
CA THR A 216 -20.68 18.30 8.91
C THR A 216 -20.42 16.85 8.56
N LEU A 217 -20.00 16.05 9.53
CA LEU A 217 -19.90 14.59 9.36
C LEU A 217 -21.27 14.03 8.97
N GLN A 218 -21.29 13.17 7.96
CA GLN A 218 -22.44 12.33 7.64
C GLN A 218 -22.56 11.19 8.65
N ASP A 219 -23.74 10.58 8.76
CA ASP A 219 -24.03 9.56 9.77
C ASP A 219 -23.09 8.36 9.67
N GLU A 220 -22.70 7.96 8.46
CA GLU A 220 -21.75 6.86 8.20
C GLU A 220 -20.34 7.18 8.72
N GLU A 221 -19.95 8.47 8.69
CA GLU A 221 -18.68 8.94 9.25
C GLU A 221 -18.72 8.90 10.78
N ILE A 222 -19.85 9.26 11.37
CA ILE A 222 -20.08 9.20 12.82
C ILE A 222 -20.05 7.73 13.28
N GLU A 223 -20.69 6.82 12.57
CA GLU A 223 -20.67 5.37 12.85
C GLU A 223 -19.25 4.78 12.74
N ALA A 224 -18.49 5.18 11.72
CA ALA A 224 -17.10 4.77 11.58
C ALA A 224 -16.23 5.27 12.73
N VAL A 225 -16.44 6.50 13.20
CA VAL A 225 -15.76 7.04 14.40
C VAL A 225 -16.18 6.27 15.65
N LEU A 226 -17.47 6.03 15.85
CA LEU A 226 -17.99 5.29 17.01
C LEU A 226 -17.41 3.88 17.09
N SER A 227 -17.26 3.19 15.96
CA SER A 227 -16.69 1.83 15.92
C SER A 227 -15.23 1.75 16.40
N LYS A 228 -14.48 2.86 16.34
CA LYS A 228 -13.05 2.94 16.70
C LYS A 228 -12.76 3.76 17.95
N ALA A 229 -13.74 4.51 18.44
CA ALA A 229 -13.56 5.48 19.52
C ALA A 229 -13.04 4.82 20.81
N ASP A 230 -13.64 3.70 21.21
CA ASP A 230 -13.25 2.98 22.42
C ASP A 230 -11.83 2.42 22.32
N GLU A 231 -11.44 1.87 21.16
CA GLU A 231 -10.09 1.38 20.93
C GLU A 231 -9.05 2.52 20.98
N LEU A 232 -9.37 3.66 20.39
CA LEU A 232 -8.49 4.84 20.42
C LEU A 232 -8.32 5.41 21.84
N VAL A 233 -9.40 5.43 22.63
CA VAL A 233 -9.35 5.82 24.05
C VAL A 233 -8.52 4.84 24.85
N ASN A 234 -8.69 3.52 24.64
CA ASN A 234 -7.92 2.49 25.32
C ASN A 234 -6.44 2.58 24.97
N TRP A 235 -6.09 2.71 23.69
CA TRP A 235 -4.71 2.88 23.25
C TRP A 235 -4.06 4.15 23.82
N ALA A 236 -4.80 5.27 23.84
CA ALA A 236 -4.32 6.49 24.48
C ALA A 236 -4.08 6.29 26.00
N GLY A 237 -4.90 5.46 26.65
CA GLY A 237 -4.69 4.99 28.02
C GLY A 237 -3.40 4.19 28.17
N ASP A 238 -3.19 3.18 27.32
CA ASP A 238 -2.00 2.32 27.33
C ASP A 238 -0.70 3.12 27.13
N VAL A 239 -0.71 4.08 26.20
CA VAL A 239 0.42 4.97 25.95
C VAL A 239 0.72 5.83 27.18
N LYS A 240 -0.31 6.36 27.86
CA LYS A 240 -0.13 7.14 29.09
C LYS A 240 0.44 6.29 30.21
N GLU A 241 -0.07 5.08 30.41
CA GLU A 241 0.42 4.16 31.43
C GLU A 241 1.89 3.77 31.16
N TYR A 242 2.21 3.41 29.92
CA TYR A 242 3.59 3.12 29.53
C TYR A 242 4.51 4.31 29.79
N ALA A 243 4.12 5.51 29.35
CA ALA A 243 4.91 6.72 29.55
C ALA A 243 5.14 7.01 31.04
N LEU A 244 4.12 6.79 31.89
CA LEU A 244 4.22 6.90 33.34
C LEU A 244 5.19 5.88 33.95
N GLN A 245 5.10 4.60 33.57
CA GLN A 245 6.01 3.55 34.06
C GLN A 245 7.47 3.82 33.69
N GLN A 246 7.71 4.30 32.46
CA GLN A 246 9.05 4.71 32.03
C GLN A 246 9.54 5.93 32.82
N ALA A 247 8.66 6.90 33.09
CA ALA A 247 9.00 8.08 33.89
C ALA A 247 9.34 7.73 35.34
N LEU A 248 8.60 6.80 35.96
CA LEU A 248 8.90 6.25 37.29
C LEU A 248 10.25 5.52 37.31
N SER A 249 10.68 4.95 36.19
CA SER A 249 11.98 4.29 36.01
C SER A 249 13.12 5.26 35.68
N GLY A 250 12.86 6.57 35.67
CA GLY A 250 13.87 7.62 35.47
C GLY A 250 13.95 8.24 34.08
N LYS A 251 13.10 7.82 33.11
CA LYS A 251 13.04 8.44 31.79
C LYS A 251 12.38 9.82 31.84
N GLN A 252 12.94 10.81 31.13
CA GLN A 252 12.29 12.11 30.93
C GLN A 252 11.62 12.18 29.57
N TRP A 253 10.43 12.79 29.52
CA TRP A 253 9.67 13.06 28.30
C TRP A 253 9.62 14.56 28.07
N ASP A 254 9.93 15.00 26.85
CA ASP A 254 10.00 16.43 26.54
C ASP A 254 8.63 17.12 26.70
N GLY A 255 8.60 18.26 27.40
CA GLY A 255 7.36 18.96 27.76
C GLY A 255 6.55 18.36 28.92
N TRP A 256 6.99 17.26 29.54
CA TRP A 256 6.28 16.60 30.65
C TRP A 256 7.13 16.49 31.92
N LYS A 257 6.47 16.43 33.08
CA LYS A 257 7.12 16.22 34.38
C LYS A 257 6.34 15.21 35.23
N LEU A 258 7.06 14.43 36.03
CA LEU A 258 6.48 13.54 37.04
C LEU A 258 6.21 14.32 38.32
N VAL A 259 4.99 14.21 38.86
CA VAL A 259 4.56 14.89 40.09
C VAL A 259 3.72 13.94 40.95
N GLU A 260 3.64 14.22 42.25
CA GLU A 260 2.72 13.48 43.12
C GLU A 260 1.26 13.72 42.71
N GLY A 261 0.48 12.63 42.69
CA GLY A 261 -0.96 12.69 42.50
C GLY A 261 -1.64 13.44 43.66
N ARG A 262 -2.85 13.95 43.43
CA ARG A 262 -3.63 14.60 44.48
C ARG A 262 -3.98 13.60 45.58
N SER A 263 -3.46 13.80 46.79
CA SER A 263 -3.85 13.01 47.97
C SER A 263 -5.18 13.52 48.56
N ASN A 264 -6.11 12.62 48.84
CA ASN A 264 -7.32 12.96 49.59
C ASN A 264 -7.05 12.87 51.10
N ARG A 265 -7.54 13.86 51.85
CA ARG A 265 -7.54 13.78 53.32
C ARG A 265 -8.53 12.71 53.76
N ARG A 266 -8.12 11.86 54.69
CA ARG A 266 -8.97 10.87 55.36
C ARG A 266 -8.86 11.04 56.87
N TYR A 267 -9.92 10.71 57.59
CA TYR A 267 -9.85 10.60 59.04
C TYR A 267 -9.01 9.38 59.43
N VAL A 268 -8.21 9.52 60.49
CA VAL A 268 -7.33 8.45 60.98
C VAL A 268 -8.11 7.45 61.84
N SER A 269 -9.11 7.92 62.59
CA SER A 269 -10.15 7.12 63.26
C SER A 269 -11.45 7.92 63.20
N GLU A 270 -12.50 7.30 62.70
CA GLU A 270 -13.81 7.94 62.60
C GLU A 270 -14.44 8.13 63.99
N GLU A 271 -14.18 7.21 64.92
CA GLU A 271 -14.68 7.23 66.30
C GLU A 271 -14.07 8.39 67.10
N ALA A 272 -12.75 8.56 67.03
CA ALA A 272 -12.07 9.65 67.72
C ALA A 272 -12.46 11.02 67.15
N VAL A 273 -12.74 11.08 65.85
CA VAL A 273 -13.24 12.30 65.19
C VAL A 273 -14.66 12.59 65.63
N ALA A 274 -15.56 11.59 65.64
CA ALA A 274 -16.93 11.77 66.07
C ALA A 274 -17.01 12.27 67.51
N ALA A 275 -16.29 11.65 68.44
CA ALA A 275 -16.26 12.07 69.84
C ALA A 275 -15.81 13.53 70.02
N LYS A 276 -14.77 13.96 69.29
CA LYS A 276 -14.29 15.36 69.34
C LYS A 276 -15.27 16.36 68.74
N VAL A 277 -15.99 15.98 67.69
CA VAL A 277 -16.98 16.85 67.05
C VAL A 277 -18.24 16.98 67.93
N GLU A 278 -18.67 15.89 68.57
CA GLU A 278 -19.76 15.87 69.54
C GLU A 278 -19.42 16.69 70.80
N GLU A 279 -18.20 16.57 71.34
CA GLU A 279 -17.71 17.39 72.46
C GLU A 279 -17.72 18.88 72.11
N ALA A 280 -17.43 19.22 70.84
CA ALA A 280 -17.51 20.59 70.33
C ALA A 280 -18.97 21.07 70.07
N GLY A 281 -19.98 20.25 70.34
CA GLY A 281 -21.40 20.60 70.22
C GLY A 281 -21.99 20.46 68.82
N PHE A 282 -21.30 19.76 67.91
CA PHE A 282 -21.77 19.52 66.54
C PHE A 282 -22.08 18.04 66.32
N ASP A 283 -23.03 17.72 65.44
CA ASP A 283 -23.30 16.33 65.01
C ASP A 283 -22.34 15.94 63.87
N PRO A 284 -21.38 15.02 64.09
CA PRO A 284 -20.44 14.58 63.05
C PRO A 284 -21.12 13.72 61.98
N TYR A 285 -22.32 13.23 62.25
CA TYR A 285 -23.01 12.31 61.36
C TYR A 285 -24.07 13.02 60.54
N LYS A 286 -24.22 12.55 59.29
CA LYS A 286 -25.33 12.96 58.44
C LYS A 286 -26.34 11.83 58.41
N LYS A 287 -27.54 12.07 58.98
CA LYS A 287 -28.65 11.11 58.89
C LYS A 287 -29.14 11.04 57.45
N LYS A 288 -28.78 9.98 56.74
CA LYS A 288 -29.15 9.74 55.34
C LYS A 288 -30.14 8.58 55.25
N LEU A 289 -31.15 8.72 54.39
CA LEU A 289 -32.06 7.63 54.06
C LEU A 289 -31.24 6.46 53.48
N LEU A 290 -31.53 5.23 53.92
CA LEU A 290 -30.84 4.05 53.41
C LEU A 290 -31.11 3.89 51.91
N GLY A 291 -30.08 3.49 51.17
CA GLY A 291 -30.24 3.11 49.76
C GLY A 291 -31.16 1.90 49.63
N ILE A 292 -31.81 1.76 48.47
CA ILE A 292 -32.85 0.73 48.21
C ILE A 292 -32.42 -0.66 48.68
N THR A 293 -31.19 -1.08 48.38
CA THR A 293 -30.67 -2.40 48.79
C THR A 293 -30.60 -2.56 50.32
N ALA A 294 -30.05 -1.57 51.03
CA ALA A 294 -29.93 -1.62 52.48
C ALA A 294 -31.32 -1.53 53.16
N MET A 295 -32.20 -0.68 52.64
CA MET A 295 -33.58 -0.55 53.13
C MET A 295 -34.40 -1.83 52.88
N THR A 296 -34.23 -2.47 51.72
CA THR A 296 -34.87 -3.75 51.38
C THR A 296 -34.40 -4.86 52.30
N LYS A 297 -33.10 -4.90 52.64
CA LYS A 297 -32.55 -5.86 53.60
C LYS A 297 -33.11 -5.66 55.01
N GLN A 298 -33.32 -4.42 55.44
CA GLN A 298 -33.86 -4.10 56.76
C GLN A 298 -35.35 -4.41 56.90
N LEU A 299 -36.17 -4.04 55.90
CA LEU A 299 -37.63 -4.22 55.96
C LEU A 299 -38.09 -5.61 55.48
N GLY A 300 -37.25 -6.31 54.72
CA GLY A 300 -37.59 -7.55 54.01
C GLY A 300 -38.39 -7.27 52.73
N LYS A 301 -38.19 -8.09 51.68
CA LYS A 301 -38.76 -7.86 50.34
C LYS A 301 -40.28 -7.64 50.33
N LYS A 302 -41.04 -8.41 51.12
CA LYS A 302 -42.51 -8.33 51.16
C LYS A 302 -42.97 -6.99 51.74
N ARG A 303 -42.42 -6.60 52.90
CA ARG A 303 -42.76 -5.36 53.61
C ARG A 303 -42.24 -4.12 52.90
N PHE A 304 -41.05 -4.21 52.29
CA PHE A 304 -40.53 -3.14 51.43
C PHE A 304 -41.49 -2.86 50.27
N LYS A 305 -42.00 -3.92 49.62
CA LYS A 305 -42.97 -3.80 48.53
C LYS A 305 -44.30 -3.22 49.02
N GLU A 306 -44.84 -3.70 50.13
CA GLU A 306 -46.10 -3.19 50.70
C GLU A 306 -46.03 -1.71 51.11
N LEU A 307 -44.90 -1.25 51.64
CA LEU A 307 -44.79 0.09 52.23
C LEU A 307 -44.23 1.15 51.30
N LEU A 308 -43.44 0.77 50.29
CA LEU A 308 -42.61 1.72 49.54
C LEU A 308 -42.72 1.57 48.02
N SER A 309 -43.53 0.63 47.47
CA SER A 309 -43.60 0.44 46.01
C SER A 309 -44.14 1.67 45.27
N ASP A 310 -45.05 2.41 45.89
CA ASP A 310 -45.61 3.67 45.42
C ASP A 310 -44.65 4.86 45.56
N LEU A 311 -43.56 4.68 46.33
CA LEU A 311 -42.52 5.68 46.59
C LEU A 311 -41.18 5.33 45.93
N VAL A 312 -41.11 4.23 45.18
CA VAL A 312 -39.91 3.78 44.46
C VAL A 312 -40.20 3.80 42.97
N GLU A 313 -39.69 4.83 42.32
CA GLU A 313 -39.67 4.90 40.86
C GLU A 313 -38.45 4.13 40.35
N LYS A 314 -38.65 3.27 39.34
CA LYS A 314 -37.55 2.81 38.49
C LYS A 314 -37.57 3.71 37.25
N PRO A 315 -36.85 4.84 37.27
CA PRO A 315 -36.81 5.70 36.09
C PRO A 315 -36.28 4.89 34.92
N GLN A 316 -36.83 5.14 33.73
CA GLN A 316 -36.32 4.54 32.51
C GLN A 316 -34.83 4.92 32.41
N GLY A 317 -33.97 3.92 32.20
CA GLY A 317 -32.54 4.16 32.06
C GLY A 317 -32.31 5.13 30.91
N LYS A 318 -31.38 6.09 31.08
CA LYS A 318 -31.04 7.02 29.99
C LYS A 318 -30.68 6.20 28.74
N PRO A 319 -31.19 6.59 27.54
CA PRO A 319 -30.75 5.98 26.31
C PRO A 319 -29.23 6.04 26.17
N VAL A 320 -28.62 4.91 25.87
CA VAL A 320 -27.19 4.79 25.59
C VAL A 320 -27.08 4.07 24.26
N LEU A 321 -26.41 4.70 23.31
CA LEU A 321 -26.09 4.10 22.03
C LEU A 321 -24.98 3.08 22.24
N VAL A 322 -25.20 1.84 21.79
CA VAL A 322 -24.28 0.72 21.95
C VAL A 322 -24.24 -0.10 20.67
N PRO A 323 -23.18 -0.88 20.39
CA PRO A 323 -23.12 -1.72 19.20
C PRO A 323 -24.24 -2.78 19.17
N GLU A 324 -24.66 -3.22 17.98
CA GLU A 324 -25.66 -4.30 17.77
C GLU A 324 -25.28 -5.64 18.42
N SER A 325 -24.01 -5.86 18.75
CA SER A 325 -23.57 -7.04 19.51
C SER A 325 -23.96 -7.00 20.99
N ASP A 326 -24.41 -5.84 21.51
CA ASP A 326 -24.94 -5.71 22.86
C ASP A 326 -26.25 -6.49 22.97
N LYS A 327 -26.35 -7.34 24.00
CA LYS A 327 -27.48 -8.26 24.15
C LYS A 327 -28.77 -7.59 24.61
N ARG A 328 -28.73 -6.30 24.98
CA ARG A 328 -29.91 -5.57 25.45
C ARG A 328 -30.80 -5.24 24.24
N PRO A 329 -32.13 -5.41 24.35
CA PRO A 329 -33.04 -5.09 23.25
C PRO A 329 -32.98 -3.59 22.93
N ALA A 330 -33.05 -3.26 21.64
CA ALA A 330 -33.18 -1.89 21.18
C ALA A 330 -34.42 -1.23 21.81
N MET A 331 -34.31 0.05 22.15
CA MET A 331 -35.46 0.83 22.62
C MET A 331 -36.32 1.25 21.44
N HIS A 332 -37.65 1.09 21.55
CA HIS A 332 -38.61 1.65 20.61
C HIS A 332 -38.50 3.18 20.58
N THR A 333 -38.43 3.73 19.38
CA THR A 333 -38.35 5.17 19.14
C THR A 333 -39.72 5.73 18.77
N ALA A 334 -39.89 7.06 18.88
CA ALA A 334 -41.14 7.73 18.49
C ALA A 334 -41.51 7.54 17.00
N THR A 335 -40.56 7.10 16.17
CA THR A 335 -40.76 6.76 14.75
C THR A 335 -41.43 5.40 14.56
N ASP A 336 -41.27 4.47 15.51
CA ASP A 336 -41.85 3.13 15.43
C ASP A 336 -43.37 3.18 15.73
N ASP A 337 -43.80 4.09 16.60
CA ASP A 337 -45.21 4.32 16.93
C ASP A 337 -46.07 4.78 15.72
N PHE A 338 -45.47 5.33 14.67
CA PHE A 338 -46.18 5.81 13.47
C PHE A 338 -46.31 4.78 12.34
N ASN A 339 -45.55 3.67 12.39
CA ASN A 339 -45.57 2.66 11.33
C ASN A 339 -46.50 1.47 11.62
N ASP A 340 -47.00 1.33 12.85
CA ASP A 340 -47.94 0.28 13.26
C ASP A 340 -49.43 0.63 12.95
N GLU A 341 -49.72 1.79 12.33
CA GLU A 341 -51.08 2.21 11.93
C GLU A 341 -51.41 2.02 10.43
N LYS A 342 -50.74 1.12 9.70
CA LYS A 342 -51.09 0.78 8.30
C LYS A 342 -51.74 -0.59 8.12
#